data_AF-A0A7Y9HGT4-F1
#
_entry.id   AF-A0A7Y9HGT4-F1
#
_cell.length_a   1.000
_cell.length_b   1.000
_cell.length_c   1.000
_cell.angle_alpha   90.00
_cell.angle_beta   90.00
_cell.angle_gamma   90.00
#
_symmetry.space_group_name_H-M   'P 1'
#
loop_
_entity.id
_entity.type
_entity.pdbx_description
1 polymer ?
#
loop_
_entity_poly.entity_id
_entity_poly.type
_entity_poly.pdbx_seq_one_letter_code
_entity_poly.pdbx_strand_id
1 'polypeptide(L)'
;MQCKDIPDDVFVTAVRDAPALSSARWRMRWQVAEELESVMGPIPENLFMAKARRLIARGLIGGCPCGCRGDWHPADECYAPGNCCRPS
;
A
#
# COMPACT_ATOMS: atom_id res chain seq x y z
N MET A 1 -14.66 -12.22 4.40
CA MET A 1 -13.65 -11.19 4.68
C MET A 1 -14.22 -9.83 4.29
N GLN A 2 -14.08 -8.83 5.15
CA GLN A 2 -14.41 -7.43 4.95
C GLN A 2 -13.13 -6.59 5.05
N CYS A 3 -13.12 -5.37 4.54
CA CYS A 3 -11.94 -4.50 4.57
C CYS A 3 -11.40 -4.23 6.00
N LYS A 4 -12.29 -4.28 7.01
CA LYS A 4 -11.93 -4.15 8.42
C LYS A 4 -11.18 -5.38 8.98
N ASP A 5 -11.27 -6.53 8.30
CA ASP A 5 -10.63 -7.78 8.72
C ASP A 5 -9.16 -7.85 8.30
N ILE A 6 -8.70 -6.91 7.46
CA ILE A 6 -7.27 -6.75 7.14
C ILE A 6 -6.70 -5.78 8.18
N PRO A 7 -5.76 -6.18 9.05
CA PRO A 7 -5.15 -5.27 10.03
C PRO A 7 -4.37 -4.14 9.33
N ASP A 8 -4.36 -2.93 9.91
CA ASP A 8 -3.63 -1.79 9.32
C ASP A 8 -2.11 -2.06 9.30
N ASP A 9 -1.58 -2.53 10.42
CA ASP A 9 -0.17 -2.85 10.64
C ASP A 9 0.32 -3.93 9.68
N VAL A 10 -0.44 -5.00 9.51
CA VAL A 10 -0.08 -6.09 8.57
C VAL A 10 0.02 -5.58 7.14
N PHE A 11 -0.90 -4.71 6.69
CA PHE A 11 -0.82 -4.12 5.36
C PHE A 11 0.39 -3.16 5.23
N VAL A 12 0.64 -2.33 6.25
CA VAL A 12 1.79 -1.43 6.25
C VAL A 12 3.10 -2.22 6.19
N THR A 13 3.20 -3.33 6.92
CA THR A 13 4.34 -4.25 6.88
C THR A 13 4.51 -4.85 5.48
N ALA A 14 3.44 -5.33 4.85
CA ALA A 14 3.50 -5.82 3.47
C ALA A 14 4.01 -4.75 2.47
N VAL A 15 3.68 -3.47 2.68
CA VAL A 15 4.23 -2.37 1.87
C VAL A 15 5.72 -2.13 2.15
N ARG A 16 6.19 -2.36 3.38
CA ARG A 16 7.61 -2.23 3.74
C ARG A 16 8.45 -3.36 3.16
N ASP A 17 7.93 -4.58 3.23
CA ASP A 17 8.63 -5.80 2.85
C ASP A 17 8.65 -6.01 1.33
N ALA A 18 7.63 -5.51 0.63
CA ALA A 18 7.60 -5.56 -0.83
C ALA A 18 8.81 -4.84 -1.44
N PRO A 19 9.45 -5.46 -2.45
CA PRO A 19 10.65 -4.92 -3.07
C PRO A 19 10.38 -3.56 -3.71
N ALA A 20 11.28 -2.62 -3.41
CA ALA A 20 11.19 -1.27 -3.91
C ALA A 20 11.80 -1.18 -5.32
N LEU A 21 10.98 -0.89 -6.33
CA LEU A 21 11.41 -0.62 -7.69
C LEU A 21 11.67 0.88 -7.84
N SER A 22 12.80 1.22 -8.47
CA SER A 22 13.32 2.59 -8.70
C SER A 22 14.01 3.27 -7.51
N SER A 23 14.75 4.34 -7.83
CA SER A 23 15.38 5.24 -6.86
C SER A 23 14.39 5.95 -5.94
N ALA A 24 13.11 6.02 -6.32
CA ALA A 24 12.04 6.60 -5.52
C ALA A 24 11.36 5.56 -4.59
N ARG A 25 11.89 4.33 -4.54
CA ARG A 25 11.48 3.25 -3.65
C ARG A 25 9.97 2.94 -3.73
N TRP A 26 9.43 2.81 -4.93
CA TRP A 26 8.01 2.47 -5.11
C TRP A 26 7.77 0.96 -5.04
N ARG A 27 6.65 0.53 -4.47
CA ARG A 27 6.26 -0.87 -4.38
C ARG A 27 5.07 -1.13 -5.26
N MET A 28 5.18 -2.14 -6.11
CA MET A 28 4.11 -2.48 -7.03
C MET A 28 2.96 -3.13 -6.28
N ARG A 29 1.76 -2.79 -6.70
CA ARG A 29 0.51 -3.39 -6.23
C ARG A 29 0.55 -4.92 -6.07
N TRP A 30 1.04 -5.64 -7.09
CA TRP A 30 1.06 -7.11 -7.07
C TRP A 30 2.10 -7.68 -6.10
N GLN A 31 3.23 -6.98 -5.88
CA GLN A 31 4.23 -7.38 -4.89
C GLN A 31 3.69 -7.19 -3.47
N VAL A 32 3.04 -6.06 -3.20
CA VAL A 32 2.39 -5.85 -1.89
C VAL A 32 1.24 -6.83 -1.68
N ALA A 33 0.51 -7.20 -2.73
CA ALA A 33 -0.52 -8.23 -2.64
C ALA A 33 0.10 -9.60 -2.27
N GLU A 34 1.18 -10.00 -2.93
CA GLU A 34 1.89 -11.24 -2.64
C GLU A 34 2.40 -11.30 -1.19
N GLU A 35 3.07 -10.23 -0.72
CA GLU A 35 3.53 -10.15 0.67
C GLU A 35 2.37 -10.23 1.67
N LEU A 36 1.27 -9.53 1.39
CA LEU A 36 0.10 -9.56 2.27
C LEU A 36 -0.59 -10.93 2.29
N GLU A 37 -0.72 -11.56 1.12
CA GLU A 37 -1.33 -12.89 0.98
C GLU A 37 -0.47 -13.99 1.59
N SER A 38 0.85 -13.81 1.66
CA SER A 38 1.75 -14.74 2.37
C SER A 38 1.44 -14.87 3.86
N VAL A 39 0.88 -13.81 4.47
CA VAL A 39 0.53 -13.75 5.90
C VAL A 39 -0.96 -14.05 6.13
N MET A 40 -1.83 -13.53 5.26
CA MET A 40 -3.29 -13.55 5.47
C MET A 40 -4.02 -14.62 4.63
N GLY A 41 -3.33 -15.29 3.71
CA GLY A 41 -3.96 -16.05 2.64
C GLY A 41 -4.56 -15.15 1.55
N PRO A 42 -5.22 -15.74 0.52
CA PRO A 42 -5.73 -14.99 -0.63
C PRO A 42 -6.69 -13.85 -0.25
N ILE A 43 -6.48 -12.67 -0.82
CA ILE A 43 -7.30 -11.47 -0.54
C ILE A 43 -7.99 -10.99 -1.82
N PRO A 44 -9.32 -10.83 -1.81
CA PRO A 44 -10.03 -10.22 -2.93
C PRO A 44 -9.49 -8.82 -3.29
N GLU A 45 -9.17 -8.61 -4.57
CA GLU A 45 -8.56 -7.37 -5.06
C GLU A 45 -9.36 -6.11 -4.68
N ASN A 46 -10.69 -6.19 -4.64
CA ASN A 46 -11.55 -5.08 -4.22
C ASN A 46 -11.33 -4.69 -2.75
N LEU A 47 -11.14 -5.66 -1.85
CA LEU A 47 -10.87 -5.41 -0.43
C LEU A 47 -9.46 -4.87 -0.23
N PHE A 48 -8.49 -5.43 -0.93
CA PHE A 48 -7.11 -4.95 -0.96
C PHE A 48 -7.04 -3.47 -1.39
N MET A 49 -7.68 -3.12 -2.51
CA MET A 49 -7.73 -1.74 -3.00
C MET A 49 -8.52 -0.80 -2.08
N ALA A 50 -9.60 -1.28 -1.44
CA ALA A 50 -10.33 -0.51 -0.45
C ALA A 50 -9.49 -0.22 0.80
N LYS A 51 -8.68 -1.20 1.24
CA LYS A 51 -7.76 -1.05 2.38
C LYS A 51 -6.64 -0.07 2.06
N ALA A 52 -5.98 -0.20 0.90
CA ALA A 52 -4.95 0.73 0.45
C ALA A 52 -5.45 2.18 0.44
N ARG A 53 -6.64 2.44 -0.13
CA ARG A 53 -7.29 3.76 -0.11
C ARG A 53 -7.47 4.32 1.29
N ARG A 54 -7.94 3.49 2.23
CA ARG A 54 -8.16 3.89 3.62
C ARG A 54 -6.85 4.22 4.33
N LEU A 55 -5.77 3.47 4.07
CA LEU A 55 -4.46 3.71 4.66
C LEU A 55 -3.81 4.99 4.11
N ILE A 56 -3.95 5.24 2.80
CA ILE A 56 -3.52 6.49 2.16
C ILE A 56 -4.27 7.68 2.75
N ALA A 57 -5.59 7.60 2.87
CA ALA A 57 -6.41 8.66 3.46
C ALA A 57 -6.07 8.97 4.93
N ARG A 58 -5.45 8.01 5.63
CA ARG A 58 -4.98 8.15 7.02
C ARG A 58 -3.50 8.52 7.14
N GLY A 59 -2.79 8.66 6.01
CA GLY A 59 -1.36 8.95 5.99
C GLY A 59 -0.47 7.82 6.52
N LEU A 60 -0.97 6.57 6.55
CA LEU A 60 -0.19 5.42 7.01
C LEU A 60 0.73 4.83 5.93
N ILE A 61 0.37 5.04 4.66
CA ILE A 61 1.18 4.77 3.47
C ILE A 61 0.96 5.91 2.47
N GLY A 62 1.88 6.12 1.54
CA GLY A 62 1.67 7.04 0.42
C GLY A 62 1.55 6.32 -0.93
N GLY A 63 1.17 7.08 -1.97
CA GLY A 63 1.08 6.61 -3.35
C GLY A 63 -0.32 6.75 -3.98
N CYS A 64 -0.50 6.14 -5.16
CA CYS A 64 -1.75 6.28 -5.92
C CYS A 64 -2.77 5.14 -5.65
N PRO A 65 -4.01 5.46 -5.25
CA PRO A 65 -5.09 4.47 -5.14
C PRO A 65 -5.87 4.23 -6.45
N CYS A 66 -5.44 4.89 -7.54
CA CYS A 66 -6.11 4.92 -8.84
C CYS A 66 -6.05 3.59 -9.60
N GLY A 67 -5.19 2.65 -9.19
CA GLY A 67 -5.07 1.32 -9.79
C GLY A 67 -4.37 1.28 -11.14
N CYS A 68 -3.98 2.43 -11.72
CA CYS A 68 -3.38 2.48 -13.06
C CYS A 68 -1.89 2.10 -13.08
N ARG A 69 -1.10 2.54 -12.09
CA ARG A 69 0.28 2.10 -11.79
C ARG A 69 0.51 2.32 -10.30
N GLY A 70 0.01 1.38 -9.51
CA GLY A 70 0.01 1.41 -8.05
C GLY A 70 1.43 1.30 -7.53
N ASP A 71 2.06 2.45 -7.43
CA ASP A 71 3.34 2.67 -6.82
C ASP A 71 3.00 3.12 -5.39
N TRP A 72 3.25 2.28 -4.37
CA TRP A 72 3.07 2.64 -2.97
C TRP A 72 4.41 2.77 -2.26
N HIS A 73 4.43 3.48 -1.14
CA HIS A 73 5.60 3.52 -0.25
C HIS A 73 5.15 3.69 1.21
N PRO A 74 5.97 3.27 2.19
CA PRO A 74 5.80 3.64 3.58
C PRO A 74 5.71 5.16 3.72
N ALA A 75 4.88 5.65 4.64
CA ALA A 75 4.65 7.09 4.80
C ALA A 75 5.95 7.88 5.10
N ASP A 76 6.88 7.25 5.81
CA ASP A 76 8.22 7.75 6.15
C ASP A 76 9.22 7.74 4.98
N GLU A 77 8.90 7.07 3.88
CA GLU A 77 9.73 7.05 2.66
C GLU A 77 9.17 7.96 1.54
N CYS A 78 8.22 8.85 1.85
CA CYS A 78 7.75 9.82 0.88
C CYS A 78 8.81 10.90 0.60
N TYR A 79 9.32 10.95 -0.63
CA TYR A 79 10.26 12.00 -1.06
C TYR A 79 9.63 13.14 -1.89
N ALA A 80 8.32 13.07 -2.18
CA ALA A 80 7.61 14.07 -3.01
C ALA A 80 6.26 14.50 -2.39
N PRO A 81 6.27 15.33 -1.33
CA PRO A 81 5.06 15.91 -0.76
C PRO A 81 4.42 16.84 -1.81
N GLY A 82 3.28 16.45 -2.39
CA GLY A 82 2.52 17.27 -3.35
C GLY A 82 2.04 16.57 -4.62
N ASN A 83 2.74 15.56 -5.13
CA ASN A 83 2.32 14.85 -6.35
C ASN A 83 1.52 13.57 -6.06
N CYS A 84 2.09 12.67 -5.25
CA CYS A 84 1.52 11.35 -4.99
C CYS A 84 1.48 10.96 -3.50
N CYS A 85 2.16 11.73 -2.65
CA CYS A 85 1.94 11.72 -1.22
C CYS A 85 1.11 12.95 -0.88
N ARG A 86 -0.11 12.74 -0.39
CA ARG A 86 -0.74 13.76 0.44
C ARG A 86 -0.43 13.43 1.89
N PRO A 87 0.49 14.15 2.56
CA PRO A 87 0.44 14.21 4.01
C PRO A 87 -0.66 15.21 4.41
N SER A 88 -1.47 14.79 5.38
CA SER A 88 -2.35 15.58 6.26
C SER A 88 -3.05 16.81 5.68
#